data_AF-A0A3D1M968-F1
#
_entry.id   AF-A0A3D1M968-F1
#
_cell.length_a   1.000
_cell.length_b   1.000
_cell.length_c   1.000
_cell.angle_alpha   90.00
_cell.angle_beta   90.00
_cell.angle_gamma   90.00
#
_symmetry.space_group_name_H-M   'P 1'
#
loop_
_entity.id
_entity.type
_entity.pdbx_description
1 polymer ?
#
loop_
_entity_poly.entity_id
_entity_poly.type
_entity_poly.pdbx_seq_one_letter_code
_entity_poly.pdbx_strand_id
1 'polypeptide(L)'
;MKLRLLQINPIVGDVVGNLALIKKGWAEAPSGTDLIISPELAVCGYPPLDLLKEDSFVYSCMKAVERFAKENRDAPPLILGCPWIVNNACYNAAILIEQGAISHVFTKRALPNYDVFDEKRYFIEGNHNNVLTLGGHHLLITICEDLWVLSPQQLIG
;
A
#
# COMPACT_ATOMS: atom_id res chain seq x y z
N MET A 1 -14.38 14.24 -6.10
CA MET A 1 -13.39 13.14 -6.21
C MET A 1 -14.08 11.85 -6.65
N LYS A 2 -13.60 11.20 -7.71
CA LYS A 2 -14.02 9.87 -8.19
C LYS A 2 -12.95 8.85 -7.86
N LEU A 3 -13.32 7.87 -7.05
CA LEU A 3 -12.43 6.81 -6.59
C LEU A 3 -12.71 5.51 -7.33
N ARG A 4 -11.68 4.72 -7.59
CA ARG A 4 -11.81 3.33 -8.03
C ARG A 4 -11.11 2.40 -7.04
N LEU A 5 -11.87 1.43 -6.55
CA LEU A 5 -11.37 0.42 -5.63
C LEU A 5 -11.06 -0.85 -6.42
N LEU A 6 -9.84 -1.35 -6.32
CA LEU A 6 -9.44 -2.61 -6.94
C LEU A 6 -9.80 -3.75 -5.98
N GLN A 7 -10.92 -4.42 -6.23
CA GLN A 7 -11.26 -5.65 -5.52
C GLN A 7 -10.69 -6.84 -6.31
N ILE A 8 -9.46 -7.23 -5.96
CA ILE A 8 -8.67 -8.26 -6.66
C ILE A 8 -8.31 -9.40 -5.69
N ASN A 9 -7.80 -10.50 -6.24
CA ASN A 9 -7.37 -11.69 -5.48
C ASN A 9 -5.86 -11.95 -5.70
N PRO A 10 -4.96 -11.24 -4.99
CA PRO A 10 -3.53 -11.43 -5.10
C PRO A 10 -3.10 -12.82 -4.60
N ILE A 11 -2.04 -13.36 -5.20
CA ILE A 11 -1.42 -14.62 -4.78
C ILE A 11 -0.20 -14.31 -3.93
N VAL A 12 -0.09 -14.91 -2.75
CA VAL A 12 1.05 -14.71 -1.86
C VAL A 12 2.36 -15.08 -2.57
N GLY A 13 3.31 -14.15 -2.58
CA GLY A 13 4.64 -14.32 -3.18
C GLY A 13 4.73 -14.05 -4.68
N ASP A 14 3.61 -14.02 -5.42
CA ASP A 14 3.60 -13.76 -6.87
C ASP A 14 3.60 -12.27 -7.20
N VAL A 15 4.72 -11.60 -6.91
CA VAL A 15 4.87 -10.15 -7.09
C VAL A 15 4.56 -9.70 -8.52
N VAL A 16 5.01 -10.48 -9.51
CA VAL A 16 4.82 -10.14 -10.93
C VAL A 16 3.36 -10.30 -11.35
N GLY A 17 2.74 -11.44 -11.01
CA GLY A 17 1.33 -11.68 -11.30
C GLY A 17 0.41 -10.69 -10.60
N ASN A 18 0.69 -10.36 -9.35
CA ASN A 18 -0.08 -9.39 -8.57
C ASN A 18 -0.02 -7.98 -9.19
N LEU A 19 1.17 -7.51 -9.58
CA LEU A 19 1.30 -6.23 -10.28
C LEU A 19 0.60 -6.24 -11.64
N ALA A 20 0.56 -7.38 -12.35
CA ALA A 20 -0.21 -7.51 -13.59
C ALA A 20 -1.72 -7.43 -13.34
N LEU A 21 -2.23 -8.06 -12.28
CA LEU A 21 -3.64 -7.94 -11.85
C LEU A 21 -3.99 -6.48 -11.51
N ILE A 22 -3.12 -5.80 -10.77
CA ILE A 22 -3.28 -4.39 -10.40
C ILE A 22 -3.25 -3.50 -11.65
N LYS A 23 -2.30 -3.72 -12.58
CA LYS A 23 -2.22 -2.99 -13.84
C LYS A 23 -3.48 -3.13 -14.68
N LYS A 24 -4.03 -4.34 -14.77
CA LYS A 24 -5.29 -4.60 -15.48
C LYS A 24 -6.42 -3.78 -14.87
N GLY A 25 -6.59 -3.86 -13.54
CA GLY A 25 -7.60 -3.08 -12.83
C GLY A 25 -7.41 -1.57 -12.97
N TRP A 26 -6.16 -1.10 -13.00
CA TRP A 26 -5.78 0.30 -13.21
C TRP A 26 -6.13 0.79 -14.62
N ALA A 27 -5.79 0.02 -15.65
CA ALA A 27 -6.05 0.37 -17.05
C ALA A 27 -7.55 0.43 -17.39
N GLU A 28 -8.39 -0.31 -16.65
CA GLU A 28 -9.84 -0.29 -16.77
C GLU A 28 -10.52 0.87 -16.01
N ALA A 29 -9.75 1.83 -15.47
CA ALA A 29 -10.31 2.97 -14.75
C ALA A 29 -11.14 3.88 -15.68
N PRO A 30 -12.38 4.25 -15.29
CA PRO A 30 -13.18 5.20 -16.05
C PRO A 30 -12.45 6.55 -16.23
N SER A 31 -12.73 7.23 -17.34
CA SER A 31 -12.21 8.58 -17.57
C SER A 31 -12.60 9.54 -16.43
N GLY A 32 -11.63 10.32 -15.96
CA GLY A 32 -11.78 11.21 -14.81
C GLY A 32 -11.74 10.51 -13.45
N THR A 33 -11.20 9.30 -13.35
CA THR A 33 -10.84 8.71 -12.05
C THR A 33 -9.70 9.52 -11.43
N ASP A 34 -9.92 10.02 -10.22
CA ASP A 34 -8.96 10.89 -9.52
C ASP A 34 -7.94 10.08 -8.70
N LEU A 35 -8.35 8.91 -8.20
CA LEU A 35 -7.49 8.04 -7.38
C LEU A 35 -7.96 6.59 -7.47
N ILE A 36 -7.00 5.68 -7.57
CA ILE A 36 -7.20 4.23 -7.56
C ILE A 36 -6.58 3.67 -6.28
N ILE A 37 -7.22 2.65 -5.70
CA ILE A 37 -6.80 2.09 -4.41
C ILE A 37 -6.75 0.56 -4.53
N SER A 38 -5.60 -0.04 -4.20
CA SER A 38 -5.46 -1.50 -4.08
C SER A 38 -5.72 -1.99 -2.64
N PRO A 39 -5.93 -3.30 -2.45
CA PRO A 39 -5.95 -3.90 -1.12
C PRO A 39 -4.59 -3.79 -0.40
N GLU A 40 -4.62 -4.06 0.90
CA GLU A 40 -3.45 -4.20 1.78
C GLU A 40 -2.47 -5.26 1.27
N LEU A 41 -1.16 -4.95 1.30
CA LEU A 41 -0.06 -5.79 0.82
C LEU A 41 -0.29 -6.43 -0.57
N ALA A 42 -1.14 -5.84 -1.42
CA ALA A 42 -1.54 -6.40 -2.71
C ALA A 42 -0.36 -6.77 -3.62
N VAL A 43 0.79 -6.10 -3.51
CA VAL A 43 2.00 -6.44 -4.26
C VAL A 43 2.50 -7.84 -3.95
N CYS A 44 2.59 -8.22 -2.67
CA CYS A 44 3.10 -9.52 -2.25
C CYS A 44 1.99 -10.52 -1.89
N GLY A 45 0.73 -10.09 -1.84
CA GLY A 45 -0.39 -10.84 -1.28
C GLY A 45 -0.39 -10.87 0.25
N TYR A 46 -1.53 -11.27 0.83
CA TYR A 46 -1.76 -11.28 2.28
C TYR A 46 -2.36 -12.60 2.76
N PRO A 47 -1.89 -13.19 3.89
CA PRO A 47 -0.69 -12.80 4.65
C PRO A 47 0.59 -13.43 4.07
N PRO A 48 1.70 -12.68 3.93
CA PRO A 48 2.97 -13.22 3.41
C PRO A 48 3.82 -13.94 4.47
N LEU A 49 3.52 -13.77 5.76
CA LEU A 49 4.18 -14.44 6.89
C LEU A 49 5.72 -14.29 6.84
N ASP A 50 6.47 -15.36 7.09
CA ASP A 50 7.93 -15.36 7.19
C ASP A 50 8.65 -14.93 5.90
N LEU A 51 7.97 -14.81 4.74
CA LEU A 51 8.56 -14.14 3.57
C LEU A 51 9.01 -12.71 3.88
N LEU A 52 8.35 -12.04 4.84
CA LEU A 52 8.72 -10.69 5.28
C LEU A 52 10.03 -10.64 6.07
N LYS A 53 10.56 -11.79 6.52
CA LYS A 53 11.88 -11.87 7.17
C LYS A 53 13.03 -11.94 6.17
N GLU A 54 12.73 -12.25 4.92
CA GLU A 54 13.70 -12.26 3.86
C GLU A 54 13.81 -10.85 3.28
N ASP A 55 14.80 -10.08 3.72
CA ASP A 55 15.07 -8.73 3.20
C ASP A 55 15.08 -8.70 1.66
N SER A 56 15.65 -9.72 1.04
CA SER A 56 15.70 -9.87 -0.41
C SER A 56 14.30 -9.89 -1.06
N PHE A 57 13.31 -10.51 -0.41
CA PHE A 57 11.92 -10.53 -0.86
C PHE A 57 11.28 -9.15 -0.73
N VAL A 58 11.45 -8.48 0.42
CA VAL A 58 10.89 -7.12 0.63
C VAL A 58 11.50 -6.12 -0.36
N TYR A 59 12.83 -6.14 -0.54
CA TYR A 59 13.50 -5.33 -1.56
C TYR A 59 13.05 -5.68 -2.98
N SER A 60 12.71 -6.94 -3.27
CA SER A 60 12.16 -7.30 -4.58
C SER A 60 10.79 -6.67 -4.82
N CYS A 61 9.94 -6.61 -3.79
CA CYS A 61 8.64 -5.92 -3.84
C CYS A 61 8.84 -4.42 -4.11
N MET A 62 9.71 -3.76 -3.33
CA MET A 62 10.00 -2.33 -3.48
C MET A 62 10.52 -1.99 -4.89
N LYS A 63 11.50 -2.75 -5.40
CA LYS A 63 12.05 -2.56 -6.76
C LYS A 63 10.98 -2.78 -7.83
N ALA A 64 10.09 -3.77 -7.63
CA ALA A 64 8.99 -4.01 -8.56
C ALA A 64 8.01 -2.84 -8.58
N VAL A 65 7.68 -2.26 -7.42
CA VAL A 65 6.86 -1.05 -7.30
C VAL A 65 7.51 0.17 -7.97
N GLU A 66 8.81 0.41 -7.74
CA GLU A 66 9.54 1.50 -8.38
C GLU A 66 9.54 1.39 -9.91
N ARG A 67 9.75 0.18 -10.43
CA ARG A 67 9.68 -0.10 -11.86
C ARG A 67 8.27 0.09 -12.39
N PHE A 68 7.28 -0.44 -11.68
CA PHE A 68 5.86 -0.32 -12.00
C PHE A 68 5.42 1.14 -12.07
N ALA A 69 5.86 1.98 -11.14
CA ALA A 69 5.63 3.41 -11.20
C ALA A 69 6.16 4.00 -12.51
N LYS A 70 7.46 3.82 -12.81
CA LYS A 70 8.13 4.39 -13.99
C LYS A 70 7.46 3.99 -15.31
N GLU A 71 7.00 2.75 -15.42
CA GLU A 71 6.35 2.20 -16.62
C GLU A 71 4.92 2.71 -16.84
N ASN A 72 4.30 3.34 -15.84
CA ASN A 72 2.89 3.79 -15.89
C ASN A 72 2.76 5.29 -15.56
N ARG A 73 3.66 6.13 -16.11
CA ARG A 73 3.73 7.57 -15.80
C ARG A 73 2.43 8.34 -16.05
N ASP A 74 1.72 8.00 -17.13
CA ASP A 74 0.54 8.75 -17.59
C ASP A 74 -0.78 8.23 -16.98
N ALA A 75 -0.69 7.25 -16.09
CA ALA A 75 -1.86 6.64 -15.47
C ALA A 75 -2.33 7.43 -14.23
N PRO A 76 -3.63 7.38 -13.87
CA PRO A 76 -4.16 8.09 -12.70
C PRO A 76 -3.45 7.69 -11.39
N PRO A 77 -3.37 8.56 -10.37
CA PRO A 77 -2.74 8.24 -9.10
C PRO A 77 -3.25 6.92 -8.48
N LEU A 78 -2.35 6.15 -7.87
CA LEU A 78 -2.62 4.84 -7.29
C LEU A 78 -2.08 4.76 -5.86
N ILE A 79 -2.93 4.38 -4.90
CA ILE A 79 -2.50 3.85 -3.60
C ILE A 79 -2.30 2.35 -3.72
N LEU A 80 -1.06 1.89 -3.51
CA LEU A 80 -0.63 0.51 -3.68
C LEU A 80 -0.15 -0.09 -2.35
N GLY A 81 -0.77 -1.19 -1.91
CA GLY A 81 -0.37 -1.92 -0.70
C GLY A 81 0.90 -2.75 -0.92
N CYS A 82 1.94 -2.51 -0.12
CA CYS A 82 3.25 -3.16 -0.26
C CYS A 82 4.00 -3.18 1.08
N PRO A 83 4.81 -4.23 1.38
CA PRO A 83 5.79 -4.11 2.46
C PRO A 83 6.86 -3.10 2.04
N TRP A 84 7.27 -2.22 2.96
CA TRP A 84 8.18 -1.11 2.62
C TRP A 84 9.23 -0.90 3.69
N ILE A 85 10.50 -0.75 3.29
CA ILE A 85 11.61 -0.46 4.20
C ILE A 85 11.87 1.04 4.26
N VAL A 86 11.88 1.60 5.47
CA VAL A 86 12.32 2.97 5.76
C VAL A 86 13.31 2.91 6.93
N ASN A 87 14.52 3.45 6.76
CA ASN A 87 15.56 3.48 7.80
C ASN A 87 15.80 2.10 8.47
N ASN A 88 15.92 1.04 7.66
CA ASN A 88 16.09 -0.35 8.10
C ASN A 88 14.93 -0.96 8.91
N ALA A 89 13.77 -0.30 8.95
CA ALA A 89 12.54 -0.87 9.52
C ALA A 89 11.55 -1.22 8.41
N CYS A 90 10.94 -2.40 8.51
CA CYS A 90 9.91 -2.86 7.59
C CYS A 90 8.52 -2.42 8.08
N TYR A 91 7.70 -1.91 7.17
CA TYR A 91 6.34 -1.43 7.45
C TYR A 91 5.34 -2.10 6.53
N ASN A 92 4.14 -2.34 7.06
CA ASN A 92 2.95 -2.54 6.26
C ASN A 92 2.50 -1.18 5.73
N ALA A 93 2.62 -0.96 4.43
CA ALA A 93 2.53 0.37 3.86
C ALA A 93 1.55 0.47 2.68
N ALA A 94 1.00 1.67 2.53
CA ALA A 94 0.26 2.13 1.39
C ALA A 94 1.10 3.18 0.65
N ILE A 95 1.45 2.88 -0.60
CA ILE A 95 2.39 3.66 -1.41
C ILE A 95 1.61 4.48 -2.42
N LEU A 96 1.75 5.81 -2.42
CA LEU A 96 1.19 6.64 -3.47
C LEU A 96 2.14 6.67 -4.67
N ILE A 97 1.65 6.17 -5.80
CA ILE A 97 2.27 6.26 -7.11
C ILE A 97 1.54 7.35 -7.90
N GLU A 98 2.30 8.33 -8.39
CA GLU A 98 1.79 9.40 -9.25
C GLU A 98 2.90 9.89 -10.18
N GLN A 99 2.57 10.21 -11.43
CA GLN A 99 3.51 10.76 -12.43
C GLN A 99 4.80 9.92 -12.59
N GLY A 100 4.66 8.61 -12.45
CA GLY A 100 5.75 7.65 -12.63
C GLY A 100 6.75 7.57 -11.48
N ALA A 101 6.41 8.12 -10.31
CA ALA A 101 7.23 8.09 -9.12
C ALA A 101 6.42 7.68 -7.88
N ILE A 102 7.13 7.29 -6.83
CA ILE A 102 6.57 7.13 -5.50
C ILE A 102 6.58 8.51 -4.85
N SER A 103 5.41 9.09 -4.59
CA SER A 103 5.31 10.42 -4.01
C SER A 103 5.15 10.40 -2.50
N HIS A 104 4.48 9.38 -1.95
CA HIS A 104 4.24 9.24 -0.50
C HIS A 104 4.26 7.77 -0.07
N VAL A 105 4.63 7.56 1.19
CA VAL A 105 4.59 6.26 1.89
C VAL A 105 3.82 6.46 3.18
N PHE A 106 2.68 5.79 3.30
CA PHE A 106 1.83 5.78 4.50
C PHE A 106 2.04 4.46 5.22
N THR A 107 2.25 4.49 6.53
CA THR A 107 2.56 3.29 7.32
C THR A 107 1.42 2.96 8.28
N LYS A 108 1.07 1.66 8.35
CA LYS A 108 0.05 1.14 9.25
C LYS A 108 0.45 1.38 10.70
N ARG A 109 -0.47 1.82 11.54
CA ARG A 109 -0.18 2.22 12.93
C ARG A 109 -0.61 1.13 13.91
N ALA A 110 -1.78 0.55 13.72
CA ALA A 110 -2.28 -0.57 14.51
C ALA A 110 -1.83 -1.89 13.88
N LEU A 111 -0.87 -2.57 14.51
CA LEU A 111 -0.41 -3.90 14.09
C LEU A 111 -1.10 -4.99 14.92
N PRO A 112 -2.10 -5.70 14.38
CA PRO A 112 -2.79 -6.77 15.10
C PRO A 112 -1.83 -7.94 15.39
N ASN A 113 -1.92 -8.48 16.61
CA ASN A 113 -1.07 -9.58 17.08
C ASN A 113 -1.85 -10.60 17.92
N TYR A 114 -3.06 -10.93 17.45
CA TYR A 114 -4.00 -11.85 18.08
C TYR A 114 -4.65 -12.74 17.01
N ASP A 115 -5.22 -13.87 17.45
CA ASP A 115 -5.86 -14.88 16.60
C ASP A 115 -4.97 -15.35 15.44
N VAL A 116 -5.31 -14.95 14.21
CA VAL A 116 -4.60 -15.31 12.97
C VAL A 116 -3.55 -14.28 12.57
N PHE A 117 -3.45 -13.16 13.30
CA PHE A 117 -2.54 -12.05 12.99
C PHE A 117 -1.32 -12.07 13.91
N ASP A 118 -0.14 -11.86 13.32
CA ASP A 118 1.14 -11.76 14.03
C ASP A 118 1.98 -10.62 13.41
N GLU A 119 1.36 -9.47 13.13
CA GLU A 119 2.02 -8.40 12.37
C GLU A 119 3.20 -7.76 13.10
N LYS A 120 3.21 -7.74 14.44
CA LYS A 120 4.34 -7.19 15.22
C LYS A 120 5.60 -8.03 15.12
N ARG A 121 5.51 -9.27 14.63
CA ARG A 121 6.67 -10.10 14.29
C ARG A 121 7.42 -9.60 13.05
N TYR A 122 6.73 -8.90 12.15
CA TYR A 122 7.26 -8.57 10.82
C TYR A 122 7.39 -7.07 10.56
N PHE A 123 6.55 -6.25 11.21
CA PHE A 123 6.45 -4.82 10.95
C PHE A 123 6.66 -3.96 12.20
N ILE A 124 7.06 -2.71 11.96
CA ILE A 124 7.10 -1.64 12.96
C ILE A 124 5.85 -0.76 12.82
N GLU A 125 5.32 -0.29 13.96
CA GLU A 125 4.17 0.62 13.99
C GLU A 125 4.53 1.97 13.35
N GLY A 126 3.66 2.44 12.46
CA GLY A 126 3.74 3.75 11.85
C GLY A 126 3.55 4.88 12.87
N ASN A 127 4.34 5.94 12.76
CA ASN A 127 4.28 7.10 13.66
C ASN A 127 4.15 8.44 12.93
N HIS A 128 3.93 8.42 11.61
CA HIS A 128 3.80 9.62 10.78
C HIS A 128 2.34 9.95 10.50
N ASN A 129 2.10 11.21 10.12
CA ASN A 129 0.79 11.68 9.68
C ASN A 129 0.49 11.08 8.29
N ASN A 130 -0.62 10.34 8.18
CA ASN A 130 -1.06 9.71 6.94
C ASN A 130 -2.09 10.56 6.15
N VAL A 131 -2.07 11.88 6.30
CA VAL A 131 -2.93 12.79 5.55
C VAL A 131 -2.28 13.21 4.23
N LEU A 132 -3.02 13.02 3.15
CA LEU A 132 -2.69 13.42 1.79
C LEU A 132 -3.60 14.58 1.34
N THR A 133 -3.06 15.57 0.65
CA THR A 133 -3.89 16.54 -0.08
C THR A 133 -3.87 16.20 -1.57
N LEU A 134 -5.01 15.82 -2.13
CA LEU A 134 -5.15 15.43 -3.54
C LEU A 134 -6.37 16.13 -4.15
N GLY A 135 -6.16 16.90 -5.21
CA GLY A 135 -7.25 17.61 -5.91
C GLY A 135 -8.06 18.55 -5.01
N GLY A 136 -7.42 19.21 -4.03
CA GLY A 136 -8.10 20.10 -3.07
C GLY A 136 -8.85 19.38 -1.94
N HIS A 137 -8.79 18.05 -1.88
CA HIS A 137 -9.37 17.26 -0.80
C HIS A 137 -8.27 16.77 0.17
N HIS A 138 -8.57 16.77 1.47
CA HIS A 138 -7.74 16.13 2.48
C HIS A 138 -8.20 14.69 2.70
N LEU A 139 -7.31 13.74 2.48
CA LEU A 139 -7.56 12.31 2.58
C LEU A 139 -6.72 11.73 3.71
N LEU A 140 -7.35 11.08 4.68
CA LEU A 140 -6.64 10.30 5.69
C LEU A 140 -6.49 8.86 5.18
N ILE A 141 -5.26 8.37 5.10
CA ILE A 141 -4.95 7.00 4.67
C ILE A 141 -4.80 6.11 5.91
N THR A 142 -5.66 5.11 6.01
CA THR A 142 -5.65 4.09 7.07
C THR A 142 -5.53 2.70 6.46
N ILE A 143 -4.87 1.77 7.15
CA ILE A 143 -4.70 0.39 6.69
C ILE A 143 -5.39 -0.55 7.70
N CYS A 144 -6.49 -1.18 7.26
CA CYS A 144 -7.19 -2.24 7.97
C CYS A 144 -7.47 -1.91 9.46
N GLU A 145 -6.74 -2.56 10.38
CA GLU A 145 -6.88 -2.43 11.85
C GLU A 145 -6.85 -0.98 12.35
N ASP A 146 -6.16 -0.08 11.64
CA ASP A 146 -6.12 1.35 11.97
C ASP A 146 -7.52 1.94 12.22
N LEU A 147 -8.52 1.56 11.42
CA LEU A 147 -9.88 2.10 11.51
C LEU A 147 -10.67 1.55 12.70
N TRP A 148 -10.29 0.40 13.23
CA TRP A 148 -11.02 -0.30 14.29
C TRP A 148 -10.63 0.18 15.69
N VAL A 149 -9.36 0.53 15.88
CA VAL A 149 -8.81 0.77 17.22
C VAL A 149 -8.27 2.17 17.44
N LEU A 150 -8.06 2.96 16.38
CA LEU A 150 -7.55 4.32 16.50
C LEU A 150 -8.66 5.36 16.34
N SER A 151 -8.63 6.35 17.22
CA SER A 151 -9.44 7.56 17.10
C SER A 151 -8.93 8.47 15.97
N PRO A 152 -9.77 9.35 15.42
CA PRO A 152 -9.34 10.36 14.45
C PRO A 152 -8.15 11.21 14.94
N GLN A 153 -8.09 11.55 16.24
CA GLN A 153 -6.98 12.29 16.82
C GLN A 153 -5.68 11.49 16.75
N GLN A 154 -5.72 10.20 17.09
CA GLN A 154 -4.55 9.33 17.01
C GLN A 154 -4.04 9.16 15.57
N LEU A 155 -4.92 9.23 14.57
CA LEU A 155 -4.57 9.08 13.16
C LEU A 155 -3.97 10.35 12.53
N ILE A 156 -4.46 11.53 12.90
CA ILE A 156 -4.09 12.81 12.28
C ILE A 156 -2.90 13.48 13.00
N GLY A 157 -2.67 13.16 14.28
CA GLY A 157 -1.67 13.80 15.13
C GLY A 157 -2.27 14.96 15.92
#